data_AF-A0A2H5VL97-F1
#
_entry.id   AF-A0A2H5VL97-F1
#
_cell.length_a   1.000
_cell.length_b   1.000
_cell.length_c   1.000
_cell.angle_alpha   90.00
_cell.angle_beta   90.00
_cell.angle_gamma   90.00
#
_symmetry.space_group_name_H-M   'P 1'
#
loop_
_entity.id
_entity.type
_entity.pdbx_description
1 polymer ?
#
loop_
_entity_poly.entity_id
_entity_poly.type
_entity_poly.pdbx_seq_one_letter_code
_entity_poly.pdbx_strand_id
1 'polypeptide(L)'
;MAFDVRDYLELLRLLQEHPEWRAELRRLLLTDELLALPEIVRELVEAQRRTEEQIAVLVEAQRRTEERVGGVEERVGRVEEQIAALAEAQRRTEERVGRVEEQIAALAEAQRRTEERVGRVEEQIAALAEAQRRTEERVSRVEEQIAALAEAQRRTEERVGRVEEQIAALAEAQRRTEERVGRVEEQIAALAEAQRRTEERVGYIEEQVAALAEAQRQMQEQIRQLTSSIALLAEQVRSLVEAQKHLDATVGGLKGRMLELMYQSKAVAYFGPLLRRPRVVDLSALLEVLEAHLSPEEFHDVLQLDLLVSGRPRLQPEAPEVFLAVEISSVIDERDVERALRRSALLRRAGFRTIPVVAGERATLGAEDEARAHHVAVLQDGRVFLWAEALHAWATS
;
A
#
# COMPACT_ATOMS: atom_id res chain seq x y z
N MET A 1 230.02 -64.26 -36.92
CA MET A 1 230.61 -63.27 -36.00
C MET A 1 229.52 -62.80 -35.05
N ALA A 2 229.85 -62.51 -33.79
CA ALA A 2 228.92 -61.78 -32.91
C ALA A 2 228.72 -60.36 -33.48
N PHE A 3 227.49 -59.86 -33.50
CA PHE A 3 227.13 -58.48 -33.85
C PHE A 3 226.92 -57.73 -32.51
N ASP A 4 227.71 -56.67 -32.23
CA ASP A 4 227.75 -55.93 -30.93
C ASP A 4 226.99 -54.58 -30.99
N VAL A 5 226.79 -53.95 -29.83
CA VAL A 5 226.24 -52.59 -29.62
C VAL A 5 227.03 -51.52 -30.40
N ARG A 6 228.34 -51.68 -30.66
CA ARG A 6 229.11 -50.75 -31.49
C ARG A 6 228.76 -50.82 -32.98
N ASP A 7 228.61 -52.03 -33.54
CA ASP A 7 228.16 -52.21 -34.93
C ASP A 7 226.73 -51.65 -35.12
N TYR A 8 225.89 -51.70 -34.09
CA TYR A 8 224.55 -51.11 -34.09
C TYR A 8 224.56 -49.57 -34.16
N LEU A 9 225.48 -48.90 -33.47
CA LEU A 9 225.67 -47.44 -33.58
C LEU A 9 226.25 -47.04 -34.93
N GLU A 10 227.12 -47.88 -35.51
CA GLU A 10 227.67 -47.70 -36.85
C GLU A 10 226.59 -47.90 -37.93
N LEU A 11 225.72 -48.91 -37.77
CA LEU A 11 224.53 -49.13 -38.59
C LEU A 11 223.55 -47.94 -38.50
N LEU A 12 223.33 -47.38 -37.31
CA LEU A 12 222.50 -46.18 -37.12
C LEU A 12 223.11 -44.91 -37.74
N ARG A 13 224.44 -44.73 -37.68
CA ARG A 13 225.17 -43.62 -38.31
C ARG A 13 225.13 -43.74 -39.84
N LEU A 14 225.38 -44.93 -40.38
CA LEU A 14 225.26 -45.26 -41.81
C LEU A 14 223.83 -45.06 -42.33
N LEU A 15 222.81 -45.46 -41.56
CA LEU A 15 221.40 -45.18 -41.91
C LEU A 15 221.05 -43.68 -41.85
N GLN A 16 221.84 -42.82 -41.21
CA GLN A 16 221.68 -41.37 -41.27
C GLN A 16 222.46 -40.72 -42.43
N GLU A 17 223.65 -41.22 -42.76
CA GLU A 17 224.47 -40.73 -43.89
C GLU A 17 223.97 -41.24 -45.26
N HIS A 18 223.34 -42.43 -45.29
CA HIS A 18 222.74 -43.05 -46.49
C HIS A 18 221.21 -43.14 -46.36
N PRO A 19 220.47 -42.11 -46.83
CA PRO A 19 219.01 -42.08 -46.73
C PRO A 19 218.32 -43.23 -47.46
N GLU A 20 218.92 -43.78 -48.52
CA GLU A 20 218.45 -44.97 -49.22
C GLU A 20 218.29 -46.20 -48.29
N TRP A 21 219.24 -46.45 -47.39
CA TRP A 21 219.18 -47.62 -46.51
C TRP A 21 218.15 -47.45 -45.40
N ARG A 22 217.91 -46.21 -44.97
CA ARG A 22 216.87 -45.89 -43.99
C ARG A 22 215.48 -46.09 -44.56
N ALA A 23 215.28 -45.79 -45.84
CA ALA A 23 214.04 -46.07 -46.56
C ALA A 23 213.79 -47.58 -46.63
N GLU A 24 214.82 -48.37 -46.94
CA GLU A 24 214.70 -49.82 -47.07
C GLU A 24 214.49 -50.53 -45.73
N LEU A 25 215.16 -50.06 -44.66
CA LEU A 25 214.89 -50.54 -43.30
C LEU A 25 213.48 -50.15 -42.82
N ARG A 26 212.98 -48.96 -43.21
CA ARG A 26 211.58 -48.56 -42.95
C ARG A 26 210.60 -49.52 -43.61
N ARG A 27 210.90 -49.95 -44.84
CA ARG A 27 210.06 -50.84 -45.64
C ARG A 27 210.06 -52.30 -45.14
N LEU A 28 211.15 -52.75 -44.51
CA LEU A 28 211.29 -54.11 -43.95
C LEU A 28 210.71 -54.27 -42.54
N LEU A 29 210.68 -53.21 -41.71
CA LEU A 29 210.24 -53.26 -40.31
C LEU A 29 208.85 -52.65 -40.07
N LEU A 30 208.42 -51.70 -40.89
CA LEU A 30 207.12 -51.04 -40.76
C LEU A 30 206.28 -51.40 -41.98
N THR A 31 205.29 -52.26 -41.79
CA THR A 31 204.29 -52.59 -42.82
C THR A 31 203.47 -51.35 -43.18
N ASP A 32 202.97 -51.30 -44.42
CA ASP A 32 202.17 -50.17 -44.93
C ASP A 32 200.97 -49.85 -44.01
N GLU A 33 200.41 -50.83 -43.30
CA GLU A 33 199.35 -50.65 -42.29
C GLU A 33 199.77 -49.78 -41.09
N LEU A 34 201.00 -49.92 -40.59
CA LEU A 34 201.49 -49.12 -39.46
C LEU A 34 201.82 -47.68 -39.89
N LEU A 35 202.13 -47.46 -41.15
CA LEU A 35 202.35 -46.12 -41.72
C LEU A 35 201.03 -45.37 -41.96
N ALA A 36 199.92 -46.08 -42.23
CA ALA A 36 198.58 -45.52 -42.45
C ALA A 36 197.78 -45.22 -41.17
N LEU A 37 198.20 -45.73 -40.02
CA LEU A 37 197.52 -45.54 -38.72
C LEU A 37 197.22 -44.06 -38.37
N PRO A 38 198.11 -43.08 -38.62
CA PRO A 38 197.82 -41.67 -38.36
C PRO A 38 196.65 -41.12 -39.19
N GLU A 39 196.43 -41.65 -40.40
CA GLU A 39 195.30 -41.28 -41.25
C GLU A 39 194.00 -41.90 -40.72
N ILE A 40 194.01 -43.20 -40.37
CA ILE A 40 192.85 -43.89 -39.76
C ILE A 40 192.42 -43.19 -38.46
N VAL A 41 193.38 -42.81 -37.62
CA VAL A 41 193.10 -42.08 -36.37
C VAL A 41 192.50 -40.70 -36.67
N ARG A 42 192.92 -39.98 -37.71
CA ARG A 42 192.28 -38.72 -38.12
C ARG A 42 190.86 -38.95 -38.62
N GLU A 43 190.62 -39.97 -39.46
CA GLU A 43 189.29 -40.31 -39.93
C GLU A 43 188.35 -40.68 -38.77
N LEU A 44 188.85 -41.40 -37.76
CA LEU A 44 188.10 -41.71 -36.55
C LEU A 44 187.77 -40.46 -35.73
N VAL A 45 188.72 -39.53 -35.57
CA VAL A 45 188.49 -38.24 -34.90
C VAL A 45 187.47 -37.41 -35.65
N GLU A 46 187.51 -37.38 -36.98
CA GLU A 46 186.51 -36.68 -37.80
C GLU A 46 185.13 -37.36 -37.72
N ALA A 47 185.06 -38.69 -37.74
CA ALA A 47 183.82 -39.43 -37.56
C ALA A 47 183.22 -39.20 -36.17
N GLN A 48 184.07 -39.24 -35.12
CA GLN A 48 183.67 -38.94 -33.75
C GLN A 48 183.13 -37.52 -33.64
N ARG A 49 183.81 -36.53 -34.23
CA ARG A 49 183.32 -35.14 -34.25
C ARG A 49 181.96 -35.02 -34.95
N ARG A 50 181.75 -35.70 -36.09
CA ARG A 50 180.42 -35.73 -36.76
C ARG A 50 179.34 -36.36 -35.89
N THR A 51 179.68 -37.43 -35.16
CA THR A 51 178.72 -38.07 -34.23
C THR A 51 178.39 -37.13 -33.07
N GLU A 52 179.38 -36.45 -32.50
CA GLU A 52 179.15 -35.43 -31.45
C GLU A 52 178.27 -34.28 -31.95
N GLU A 53 178.50 -33.80 -33.18
CA GLU A 53 177.65 -32.78 -33.82
C GLU A 53 176.22 -33.29 -34.05
N GLN A 54 176.04 -34.54 -34.51
CA GLN A 54 174.71 -35.17 -34.66
C GLN A 54 173.99 -35.36 -33.32
N ILE A 55 174.72 -35.76 -32.28
CA ILE A 55 174.19 -35.89 -30.92
C ILE A 55 173.75 -34.53 -30.40
N ALA A 56 174.52 -33.47 -30.63
CA ALA A 56 174.12 -32.11 -30.25
C ALA A 56 172.82 -31.67 -30.94
N VAL A 57 172.67 -31.97 -32.24
CA VAL A 57 171.43 -31.72 -32.99
C VAL A 57 170.26 -32.53 -32.42
N LEU A 58 170.47 -33.79 -32.05
CA LEU A 58 169.44 -34.62 -31.43
C LEU A 58 169.05 -34.13 -30.04
N VAL A 59 170.01 -33.67 -29.23
CA VAL A 59 169.74 -33.06 -27.91
C VAL A 59 168.89 -31.80 -28.06
N GLU A 60 169.19 -30.95 -29.03
CA GLU A 60 168.38 -29.75 -29.27
C GLU A 60 167.00 -30.09 -29.84
N ALA A 61 166.90 -31.10 -30.71
CA ALA A 61 165.61 -31.62 -31.19
C ALA A 61 164.78 -32.20 -30.03
N GLN A 62 165.42 -32.94 -29.11
CA GLN A 62 164.82 -33.52 -27.92
C GLN A 62 164.30 -32.41 -26.98
N ARG A 63 165.10 -31.37 -26.73
CA ARG A 63 164.70 -30.20 -25.95
C ARG A 63 163.48 -29.51 -26.55
N ARG A 64 163.47 -29.32 -27.88
CA ARG A 64 162.33 -28.73 -28.59
C ARG A 64 161.08 -29.61 -28.52
N THR A 65 161.22 -30.93 -28.54
CA THR A 65 160.07 -31.82 -28.33
C THR A 65 159.56 -31.78 -26.90
N GLU A 66 160.44 -31.72 -25.90
CA GLU A 66 160.04 -31.57 -24.49
C GLU A 66 159.30 -30.26 -24.25
N GLU A 67 159.76 -29.15 -24.82
CA GLU A 67 159.03 -27.86 -24.79
C GLU A 67 157.65 -27.95 -25.45
N ARG A 68 157.54 -28.66 -26.59
CA ARG A 68 156.25 -28.88 -27.26
C ARG A 68 155.34 -29.79 -26.45
N VAL A 69 155.88 -30.81 -25.81
CA VAL A 69 155.13 -31.71 -24.92
C VAL A 69 154.63 -30.93 -23.71
N GLY A 70 155.47 -30.15 -23.04
CA GLY A 70 155.04 -29.27 -21.95
C GLY A 70 153.97 -28.27 -22.37
N GLY A 71 154.10 -27.67 -23.57
CA GLY A 71 153.08 -26.79 -24.14
C GLY A 71 151.76 -27.51 -24.49
N VAL A 72 151.81 -28.80 -24.82
CA VAL A 72 150.61 -29.64 -25.02
C VAL A 72 149.99 -30.00 -23.67
N GLU A 73 150.79 -30.38 -22.68
CA GLU A 73 150.33 -30.68 -21.31
C GLU A 73 149.61 -29.48 -20.68
N GLU A 74 150.16 -28.27 -20.81
CA GLU A 74 149.49 -27.05 -20.36
C GLU A 74 148.15 -26.81 -21.08
N ARG A 75 148.10 -27.07 -22.39
CA ARG A 75 146.86 -26.92 -23.17
C ARG A 75 145.84 -27.98 -22.77
N VAL A 76 146.27 -29.21 -22.50
CA VAL A 76 145.41 -30.28 -21.98
C VAL A 76 144.87 -29.87 -20.62
N GLY A 77 145.70 -29.39 -19.68
CA GLY A 77 145.25 -28.89 -18.38
C GLY A 77 144.22 -27.76 -18.48
N ARG A 78 144.45 -26.77 -19.36
CA ARG A 78 143.47 -25.70 -19.63
C ARG A 78 142.15 -26.23 -20.21
N VAL A 79 142.22 -27.24 -21.08
CA VAL A 79 141.02 -27.86 -21.66
C VAL A 79 140.26 -28.66 -20.60
N GLU A 80 140.95 -29.39 -19.73
CA GLU A 80 140.34 -30.11 -18.60
C GLU A 80 139.63 -29.15 -17.65
N GLU A 81 140.25 -28.01 -17.31
CA GLU A 81 139.63 -26.96 -16.51
C GLU A 81 138.39 -26.36 -17.19
N GLN A 82 138.45 -26.09 -18.50
CA GLN A 82 137.29 -25.61 -19.27
C GLN A 82 136.17 -26.64 -19.33
N ILE A 83 136.50 -27.93 -19.49
CA ILE A 83 135.53 -29.02 -19.47
C ILE A 83 134.86 -29.11 -18.08
N ALA A 84 135.64 -29.00 -16.99
CA ALA A 84 135.10 -29.00 -15.64
C ALA A 84 134.15 -27.80 -15.40
N ALA A 85 134.53 -26.60 -15.83
CA ALA A 85 133.70 -25.41 -15.73
C ALA A 85 132.41 -25.52 -16.57
N LEU A 86 132.49 -26.10 -17.77
CA LEU A 86 131.32 -26.38 -18.62
C LEU A 86 130.40 -27.42 -17.98
N ALA A 87 130.95 -28.49 -17.38
CA ALA A 87 130.16 -29.49 -16.67
C ALA A 87 129.44 -28.88 -15.46
N GLU A 88 130.07 -27.97 -14.72
CA GLU A 88 129.43 -27.26 -13.61
C GLU A 88 128.33 -26.30 -14.11
N ALA A 89 128.60 -25.54 -15.18
CA ALA A 89 127.61 -24.66 -15.80
C ALA A 89 126.41 -25.46 -16.35
N GLN A 90 126.66 -26.64 -16.91
CA GLN A 90 125.64 -27.57 -17.37
C GLN A 90 124.77 -28.04 -16.20
N ARG A 91 125.36 -28.50 -15.08
CA ARG A 91 124.59 -28.89 -13.87
C ARG A 91 123.74 -27.74 -13.34
N ARG A 92 124.29 -26.52 -13.23
CA ARG A 92 123.51 -25.35 -12.81
C ARG A 92 122.35 -25.04 -13.76
N THR A 93 122.52 -25.31 -15.05
CA THR A 93 121.46 -25.14 -16.05
C THR A 93 120.39 -26.21 -15.89
N GLU A 94 120.78 -27.48 -15.71
CA GLU A 94 119.87 -28.60 -15.43
C GLU A 94 119.03 -28.35 -14.17
N GLU A 95 119.65 -27.87 -13.08
CA GLU A 95 118.92 -27.49 -11.86
C GLU A 95 117.94 -26.32 -12.08
N ARG A 96 118.30 -25.34 -12.91
CA ARG A 96 117.40 -24.23 -13.25
C ARG A 96 116.24 -24.72 -14.11
N VAL A 97 116.50 -25.62 -15.05
CA VAL A 97 115.47 -26.25 -15.87
C VAL A 97 114.50 -27.03 -14.98
N GLY A 98 114.99 -27.86 -14.06
CA GLY A 98 114.13 -28.58 -13.11
C GLY A 98 113.26 -27.65 -12.26
N ARG A 99 113.82 -26.54 -11.76
CA ARG A 99 113.04 -25.51 -11.03
C ARG A 99 111.98 -24.83 -11.90
N VAL A 100 112.28 -24.58 -13.18
CA VAL A 100 111.28 -24.02 -14.12
C VAL A 100 110.19 -25.04 -14.41
N GLU A 101 110.52 -26.31 -14.58
CA GLU A 101 109.54 -27.39 -14.78
C GLU A 101 108.59 -27.51 -13.58
N GLU A 102 109.12 -27.46 -12.35
CA GLU A 102 108.31 -27.45 -11.13
C GLU A 102 107.39 -26.21 -11.05
N GLN A 103 107.88 -25.02 -11.40
CA GLN A 103 107.07 -23.81 -11.45
C GLN A 103 105.97 -23.89 -12.50
N ILE A 104 106.26 -24.43 -13.68
CA ILE A 104 105.28 -24.67 -14.74
C ILE A 104 104.21 -25.65 -14.26
N ALA A 105 104.59 -26.73 -13.59
CA ALA A 105 103.64 -27.69 -13.03
C ALA A 105 102.73 -27.04 -11.98
N ALA A 106 103.29 -26.24 -11.07
CA ALA A 106 102.52 -25.51 -10.06
C ALA A 106 101.56 -24.47 -10.68
N LEU A 107 102.00 -23.77 -11.73
CA LEU A 107 101.14 -22.84 -12.48
C LEU A 107 100.01 -23.57 -13.21
N ALA A 108 100.29 -24.73 -13.82
CA ALA A 108 99.27 -25.54 -14.47
C ALA A 108 98.21 -26.04 -13.47
N GLU A 109 98.63 -26.44 -12.26
CA GLU A 109 97.69 -26.83 -11.22
C GLU A 109 96.86 -25.65 -10.69
N ALA A 110 97.50 -24.49 -10.47
CA ALA A 110 96.80 -23.26 -10.08
C ALA A 110 95.80 -22.80 -11.15
N GLN A 111 96.16 -22.95 -12.44
CA GLN A 111 95.28 -22.67 -13.55
C GLN A 111 94.07 -23.60 -13.56
N ARG A 112 94.26 -24.93 -13.41
CA ARG A 112 93.14 -25.88 -13.29
C ARG A 112 92.21 -25.56 -12.13
N ARG A 113 92.74 -25.24 -10.95
CA ARG A 113 91.91 -24.83 -9.79
C ARG A 113 91.13 -23.55 -10.06
N THR A 114 91.69 -22.64 -10.86
CA THR A 114 91.00 -21.41 -11.26
C THR A 114 89.89 -21.70 -12.25
N GLU A 115 90.15 -22.54 -13.26
CA GLU A 115 89.14 -23.01 -14.22
C GLU A 115 87.97 -23.71 -13.51
N GLU A 116 88.25 -24.59 -12.54
CA GLU A 116 87.21 -25.21 -11.71
C GLU A 116 86.39 -24.19 -10.90
N ARG A 117 87.04 -23.17 -10.33
CA ARG A 117 86.34 -22.10 -9.60
C ARG A 117 85.48 -21.26 -10.53
N VAL A 118 85.94 -20.97 -11.74
CA VAL A 118 85.17 -20.27 -12.77
C VAL A 118 83.94 -21.10 -13.15
N GLY A 119 84.10 -22.40 -13.41
CA GLY A 119 82.97 -23.29 -13.71
C GLY A 119 81.91 -23.32 -12.59
N ARG A 120 82.33 -23.40 -11.32
CA ARG A 120 81.40 -23.32 -10.17
C ARG A 120 80.67 -21.97 -10.09
N VAL A 121 81.36 -20.87 -10.40
CA VAL A 121 80.74 -19.54 -10.41
C VAL A 121 79.73 -19.42 -11.56
N GLU A 122 80.06 -19.95 -12.74
CA GLU A 122 79.13 -19.99 -13.88
C GLU A 122 77.86 -20.78 -13.56
N GLU A 123 77.99 -21.95 -12.91
CA GLU A 123 76.86 -22.74 -12.42
C GLU A 123 76.01 -21.98 -11.40
N GLN A 124 76.65 -21.28 -10.45
CA GLN A 124 75.93 -20.45 -9.47
C GLN A 124 75.19 -19.29 -10.13
N ILE A 125 75.80 -18.62 -11.11
CA ILE A 125 75.17 -17.54 -11.88
C ILE A 125 73.96 -18.08 -12.66
N ALA A 126 74.08 -19.24 -13.30
CA ALA A 126 72.97 -19.88 -14.00
C ALA A 126 71.81 -20.22 -13.05
N ALA A 127 72.10 -20.78 -11.87
CA ALA A 127 71.10 -21.07 -10.85
C ALA A 127 70.41 -19.81 -10.31
N LEU A 128 71.16 -18.72 -10.11
CA LEU A 128 70.60 -17.43 -9.70
C LEU A 128 69.71 -16.82 -10.78
N ALA A 129 70.10 -16.91 -12.05
CA ALA A 129 69.29 -16.44 -13.17
C ALA A 129 67.96 -17.21 -13.27
N GLU A 130 67.97 -18.52 -13.05
CA GLU A 130 66.74 -19.33 -13.02
C GLU A 130 65.87 -18.98 -11.80
N ALA A 131 66.46 -18.82 -10.62
CA ALA A 131 65.74 -18.39 -9.42
C ALA A 131 65.11 -17.00 -9.59
N GLN A 132 65.82 -16.08 -10.27
CA GLN A 132 65.31 -14.76 -10.61
C GLN A 132 64.10 -14.87 -11.54
N ARG A 133 64.18 -15.64 -12.64
CA ARG A 133 63.04 -15.85 -13.54
C ARG A 133 61.81 -16.42 -12.83
N ARG A 134 62.00 -17.43 -11.96
CA ARG A 134 60.91 -17.99 -11.14
C ARG A 134 60.30 -16.95 -10.20
N THR A 135 61.11 -16.03 -9.70
CA THR A 135 60.63 -14.93 -8.84
C THR A 135 59.83 -13.92 -9.65
N GLU A 136 60.31 -13.53 -10.83
CA GLU A 136 59.59 -12.66 -11.76
C GLU A 136 58.23 -13.25 -12.15
N GLU A 137 58.16 -14.53 -12.50
CA GLU A 137 56.90 -15.22 -12.78
C GLU A 137 55.94 -15.22 -11.58
N ARG A 138 56.45 -15.40 -10.35
CA ARG A 138 55.64 -15.32 -9.13
C ARG A 138 55.12 -13.92 -8.89
N VAL A 139 55.93 -12.90 -9.12
CA VAL A 139 55.51 -11.49 -9.00
C VAL A 139 54.39 -11.19 -10.00
N SER A 140 54.55 -11.57 -11.27
CA SER A 140 53.50 -11.36 -12.27
C SER A 140 52.19 -12.06 -11.92
N ARG A 141 52.23 -13.30 -11.39
CA ARG A 141 51.01 -13.98 -10.90
C ARG A 141 50.36 -13.25 -9.74
N VAL A 142 51.15 -12.69 -8.81
CA VAL A 142 50.62 -11.91 -7.69
C VAL A 142 49.99 -10.61 -8.19
N GLU A 143 50.60 -9.94 -9.17
CA GLU A 143 50.04 -8.74 -9.79
C GLU A 143 48.68 -9.03 -10.46
N GLU A 144 48.57 -10.14 -11.20
CA GLU A 144 47.30 -10.59 -11.79
C GLU A 144 46.24 -10.88 -10.72
N GLN A 145 46.61 -11.55 -9.62
CA GLN A 145 45.71 -11.82 -8.51
C GLN A 145 45.23 -10.53 -7.83
N ILE A 146 46.12 -9.56 -7.62
CA ILE A 146 45.77 -8.25 -7.07
C ILE A 146 44.80 -7.51 -7.99
N ALA A 147 45.04 -7.53 -9.30
CA ALA A 147 44.14 -6.93 -10.28
C ALA A 147 42.75 -7.57 -10.26
N ALA A 148 42.68 -8.90 -10.21
CA ALA A 148 41.42 -9.64 -10.11
C ALA A 148 40.67 -9.34 -8.79
N LEU A 149 41.39 -9.23 -7.67
CA LEU A 149 40.82 -8.84 -6.38
C LEU A 149 40.28 -7.41 -6.40
N ALA A 150 41.00 -6.47 -7.01
CA ALA A 150 40.55 -5.09 -7.15
C ALA A 150 39.26 -5.00 -8.00
N GLU A 151 39.16 -5.79 -9.06
CA GLU A 151 37.93 -5.85 -9.87
C GLU A 151 36.76 -6.49 -9.09
N ALA A 152 37.02 -7.58 -8.37
CA ALA A 152 36.02 -8.22 -7.51
C ALA A 152 35.53 -7.27 -6.40
N GLN A 153 36.44 -6.48 -5.83
CA GLN A 153 36.12 -5.45 -4.85
C GLN A 153 35.21 -4.37 -5.46
N ARG A 154 35.55 -3.81 -6.63
CA ARG A 154 34.68 -2.84 -7.33
C ARG A 154 33.29 -3.38 -7.61
N ARG A 155 33.19 -4.63 -8.11
CA ARG A 155 31.88 -5.28 -8.34
C ARG A 155 31.08 -5.43 -7.05
N THR A 156 31.75 -5.64 -5.92
CA THR A 156 31.11 -5.74 -4.60
C THR A 156 30.61 -4.37 -4.15
N GLU A 157 31.43 -3.32 -4.28
CA GLU A 157 31.06 -1.94 -3.99
C GLU A 157 29.85 -1.50 -4.81
N GLU A 158 29.80 -1.80 -6.12
CA GLU A 158 28.63 -1.54 -6.95
C GLU A 158 27.38 -2.29 -6.48
N ARG A 159 27.52 -3.55 -6.05
CA ARG A 159 26.39 -4.32 -5.52
C ARG A 159 25.88 -3.73 -4.21
N VAL A 160 26.78 -3.29 -3.34
CA VAL A 160 26.42 -2.60 -2.09
C VAL A 160 25.66 -1.32 -2.40
N GLY A 161 26.14 -0.48 -3.33
CA GLY A 161 25.43 0.73 -3.74
C GLY A 161 24.02 0.46 -4.26
N ARG A 162 23.83 -0.57 -5.10
CA ARG A 162 22.48 -0.97 -5.55
C ARG A 162 21.58 -1.43 -4.42
N VAL A 163 22.13 -2.13 -3.42
CA VAL A 163 21.35 -2.57 -2.24
C VAL A 163 20.96 -1.36 -1.40
N GLU A 164 21.84 -0.38 -1.22
CA GLU A 164 21.53 0.88 -0.53
C GLU A 164 20.40 1.65 -1.21
N GLU A 165 20.44 1.76 -2.55
CA GLU A 165 19.36 2.37 -3.34
C GLU A 165 18.02 1.62 -3.16
N GLN A 166 18.04 0.28 -3.17
CA GLN A 166 16.84 -0.54 -2.94
C GLN A 166 16.28 -0.36 -1.53
N ILE A 167 17.14 -0.29 -0.51
CA ILE A 167 16.73 -0.03 0.87
C ILE A 167 16.09 1.36 0.99
N ALA A 168 16.68 2.38 0.36
CA ALA A 168 16.11 3.73 0.34
C ALA A 168 14.72 3.76 -0.32
N ALA A 169 14.54 3.09 -1.45
CA ALA A 169 13.27 2.98 -2.14
C ALA A 169 12.21 2.24 -1.29
N LEU A 170 12.60 1.16 -0.60
CA LEU A 170 11.72 0.43 0.31
C LEU A 170 11.30 1.29 1.51
N ALA A 171 12.23 2.06 2.09
CA ALA A 171 11.92 2.97 3.19
C ALA A 171 10.91 4.06 2.78
N GLU A 172 11.03 4.60 1.56
CA GLU A 172 10.07 5.57 1.03
C GLU A 172 8.70 4.92 0.78
N ALA A 173 8.67 3.73 0.19
CA ALA A 173 7.43 2.98 -0.02
C ALA A 173 6.73 2.64 1.32
N GLN A 174 7.51 2.30 2.36
CA GLN A 174 7.00 2.08 3.70
C GLN A 174 6.36 3.34 4.28
N ARG A 175 7.02 4.51 4.22
CA ARG A 175 6.46 5.78 4.67
C ARG A 175 5.14 6.13 3.97
N ARG A 176 5.08 5.97 2.64
CA ARG A 176 3.84 6.18 1.87
C ARG A 176 2.72 5.25 2.32
N THR A 177 3.06 4.03 2.72
CA THR A 177 2.08 3.06 3.23
C THR A 177 1.59 3.47 4.62
N GLU A 178 2.48 3.88 5.51
CA GLU A 178 2.15 4.41 6.84
C GLU A 178 1.21 5.63 6.74
N GLU A 179 1.48 6.58 5.84
CA GLU A 179 0.60 7.72 5.59
C GLU A 179 -0.79 7.30 5.07
N ARG A 180 -0.86 6.27 4.23
CA ARG A 180 -2.14 5.74 3.74
C ARG A 180 -2.94 5.07 4.86
N VAL A 181 -2.27 4.33 5.74
CA VAL A 181 -2.89 3.73 6.91
C VAL A 181 -3.45 4.80 7.82
N GLY A 182 -2.67 5.85 8.14
CA GLY A 182 -3.16 6.97 8.96
C GLY A 182 -4.40 7.65 8.36
N ARG A 183 -4.44 7.89 7.04
CA ARG A 183 -5.63 8.41 6.37
C ARG A 183 -6.85 7.50 6.47
N VAL A 184 -6.66 6.19 6.40
CA VAL A 184 -7.75 5.21 6.55
C VAL A 184 -8.27 5.21 7.99
N GLU A 185 -7.38 5.30 8.97
CA GLU A 185 -7.76 5.40 10.39
C GLU A 185 -8.60 6.66 10.67
N GLU A 186 -8.20 7.81 10.11
CA GLU A 186 -8.99 9.05 10.18
C GLU A 186 -10.38 8.90 9.54
N GLN A 187 -10.47 8.25 8.37
CA GLN A 187 -11.74 7.99 7.70
C GLN A 187 -12.66 7.07 8.52
N ILE A 188 -12.09 6.02 9.13
CA ILE A 188 -12.84 5.11 10.01
C ILE A 188 -13.36 5.87 11.23
N ALA A 189 -12.55 6.72 11.84
CA ALA A 189 -12.98 7.55 12.97
C ALA A 189 -14.13 8.49 12.59
N ALA A 190 -14.04 9.15 11.44
CA ALA A 190 -15.10 10.02 10.94
C ALA A 190 -16.40 9.25 10.64
N LEU A 191 -16.30 8.05 10.05
CA LEU A 191 -17.45 7.17 9.81
C LEU A 191 -18.10 6.72 11.11
N ALA A 192 -17.30 6.36 12.13
CA ALA A 192 -17.81 5.97 13.45
C ALA A 192 -18.57 7.13 14.12
N GLU A 193 -18.08 8.37 14.00
CA GLU A 193 -18.79 9.54 14.51
C GLU A 193 -20.09 9.81 13.74
N ALA A 194 -20.06 9.73 12.41
CA ALA A 194 -21.25 9.88 11.58
C ALA A 194 -22.31 8.80 11.87
N GLN A 195 -21.87 7.57 12.14
CA GLN A 195 -22.73 6.48 12.57
C GLN A 195 -23.39 6.79 13.91
N ARG A 196 -22.64 7.21 14.93
CA ARG A 196 -23.21 7.60 16.23
C ARG A 196 -24.26 8.71 16.11
N ARG A 197 -23.98 9.76 15.32
CA ARG A 197 -24.96 10.83 15.06
C ARG A 197 -26.23 10.31 14.38
N THR A 198 -26.09 9.31 13.52
CA THR A 198 -27.24 8.68 12.86
C THR A 198 -28.05 7.85 13.85
N GLU A 199 -27.38 7.07 14.70
CA GLU A 199 -28.01 6.30 15.78
C GLU A 199 -28.78 7.21 16.75
N GLU A 200 -28.19 8.33 17.17
CA GLU A 200 -28.86 9.35 18.00
C GLU A 200 -30.10 9.94 17.31
N ARG A 201 -30.01 10.25 16.00
CA ARG A 201 -31.16 10.75 15.22
C ARG A 201 -32.27 9.71 15.10
N VAL A 202 -31.92 8.44 14.93
CA VAL A 202 -32.89 7.34 14.89
C VAL A 202 -33.59 7.23 16.24
N GLY A 203 -32.85 7.22 17.35
CA GLY A 203 -33.43 7.20 18.69
C GLY A 203 -34.39 8.37 18.94
N TYR A 204 -34.01 9.59 18.54
CA TYR A 204 -34.91 10.74 18.61
C TYR A 204 -36.18 10.57 17.77
N ILE A 205 -36.07 10.05 16.55
CA ILE A 205 -37.24 9.79 15.69
C ILE A 205 -38.15 8.72 16.32
N GLU A 206 -37.58 7.66 16.90
CA GLU A 206 -38.33 6.63 17.61
C GLU A 206 -39.15 7.22 18.77
N GLU A 207 -38.55 8.11 19.56
CA GLU A 207 -39.26 8.85 20.62
C GLU A 207 -40.40 9.72 20.06
N GLN A 208 -40.17 10.44 18.97
CA GLN A 208 -41.21 11.26 18.32
C GLN A 208 -42.37 10.40 17.78
N VAL A 209 -42.07 9.27 17.16
CA VAL A 209 -43.08 8.33 16.66
C VAL A 209 -43.89 7.73 17.82
N ALA A 210 -43.23 7.37 18.93
CA ALA A 210 -43.92 6.88 20.12
C ALA A 210 -44.86 7.95 20.71
N ALA A 211 -44.40 9.19 20.83
CA ALA A 211 -45.22 10.31 21.30
C ALA A 211 -46.42 10.58 20.38
N LEU A 212 -46.22 10.55 19.06
CA LEU A 212 -47.30 10.73 18.09
C LEU A 212 -48.33 9.60 18.15
N ALA A 213 -47.88 8.35 18.31
CA ALA A 213 -48.77 7.21 18.46
C ALA A 213 -49.66 7.33 19.71
N GLU A 214 -49.10 7.81 20.81
CA GLU A 214 -49.86 8.05 22.04
C GLU A 214 -50.86 9.21 21.89
N ALA A 215 -50.45 10.32 21.28
CA ALA A 215 -51.36 11.42 20.96
C ALA A 215 -52.51 10.97 20.05
N GLN A 216 -52.23 10.11 19.06
CA GLN A 216 -53.25 9.54 18.19
C GLN A 216 -54.24 8.67 18.97
N ARG A 217 -53.77 7.84 19.91
CA ARG A 217 -54.65 7.04 20.78
C ARG A 217 -55.55 7.91 21.64
N GLN A 218 -55.01 8.95 22.25
CA GLN A 218 -55.79 9.90 23.05
C GLN A 218 -56.85 10.61 22.21
N MET A 219 -56.49 11.07 21.01
CA MET A 219 -57.44 11.70 20.09
C MET A 219 -58.53 10.72 19.64
N GLN A 220 -58.20 9.47 19.35
CA GLN A 220 -59.20 8.44 19.03
C GLN A 220 -60.18 8.23 20.19
N GLU A 221 -59.70 8.25 21.43
CA GLU A 221 -60.55 8.12 22.60
C GLU A 221 -61.47 9.33 22.79
N GLN A 222 -60.94 10.55 22.61
CA GLN A 222 -61.75 11.78 22.62
C GLN A 222 -62.83 11.75 21.53
N ILE A 223 -62.51 11.27 20.33
CA ILE A 223 -63.50 11.11 19.24
C ILE A 223 -64.58 10.11 19.64
N ARG A 224 -64.24 8.97 20.27
CA ARG A 224 -65.24 8.01 20.76
C ARG A 224 -66.15 8.63 21.80
N GLN A 225 -65.59 9.36 22.76
CA GLN A 225 -66.35 10.06 23.80
C GLN A 225 -67.29 11.12 23.21
N LEU A 226 -66.80 11.92 22.26
CA LEU A 226 -67.61 12.90 21.55
C LEU A 226 -68.73 12.25 20.75
N THR A 227 -68.43 11.14 20.06
CA THR A 227 -69.43 10.36 19.31
C THR A 227 -70.53 9.85 20.23
N SER A 228 -70.18 9.32 21.41
CA SER A 228 -71.15 8.88 22.42
C SER A 228 -71.99 10.05 22.94
N SER A 229 -71.36 11.20 23.19
CA SER A 229 -72.05 12.41 23.66
C SER A 229 -73.04 12.95 22.61
N ILE A 230 -72.65 12.96 21.33
CA ILE A 230 -73.53 13.33 20.22
C ILE A 230 -74.72 12.37 20.13
N ALA A 231 -74.49 11.06 20.28
CA ALA A 231 -75.58 10.09 20.27
C ALA A 231 -76.58 10.31 21.43
N LEU A 232 -76.08 10.61 22.63
CA LEU A 232 -76.94 10.94 23.78
C LEU A 232 -77.72 12.24 23.56
N LEU A 233 -77.05 13.29 23.07
CA LEU A 233 -77.70 14.55 22.72
C LEU A 233 -78.77 14.35 21.64
N ALA A 234 -78.52 13.50 20.64
CA ALA A 234 -79.49 13.18 19.61
C ALA A 234 -80.75 12.51 20.19
N GLU A 235 -80.60 11.61 21.17
CA GLU A 235 -81.75 11.05 21.90
C GLU A 235 -82.49 12.10 22.74
N GLN A 236 -81.76 12.97 23.43
CA GLN A 236 -82.36 14.06 24.21
C GLN A 236 -83.16 15.01 23.32
N VAL A 237 -82.63 15.38 22.15
CA VAL A 237 -83.34 16.19 21.16
C VAL A 237 -84.58 15.48 20.64
N ARG A 238 -84.51 14.17 20.34
CA ARG A 238 -85.69 13.37 19.96
C ARG A 238 -86.78 13.41 21.04
N SER A 239 -86.40 13.18 22.30
CA SER A 239 -87.33 13.22 23.42
C SER A 239 -87.94 14.61 23.61
N LEU A 240 -87.16 15.68 23.46
CA LEU A 240 -87.64 17.06 23.54
C LEU A 240 -88.64 17.37 22.43
N VAL A 241 -88.37 16.92 21.20
CA VAL A 241 -89.31 17.08 20.07
C VAL A 241 -90.63 16.37 20.35
N GLU A 242 -90.62 15.17 20.91
CA GLU A 242 -91.85 14.47 21.28
C GLU A 242 -92.60 15.17 22.43
N ALA A 243 -91.88 15.65 23.45
CA ALA A 243 -92.48 16.45 24.53
C ALA A 243 -93.10 17.75 23.99
N GLN A 244 -92.44 18.41 23.04
CA GLN A 244 -92.97 19.60 22.37
C GLN A 244 -94.27 19.28 21.63
N LYS A 245 -94.34 18.21 20.84
CA LYS A 245 -95.58 17.79 20.16
C LYS A 245 -96.73 17.55 21.13
N HIS A 246 -96.45 16.91 22.28
CA HIS A 246 -97.46 16.71 23.32
C HIS A 246 -97.92 18.02 23.95
N LEU A 247 -97.01 18.97 24.17
CA LEU A 247 -97.35 20.28 24.68
C LEU A 247 -98.18 21.08 23.68
N ASP A 248 -97.81 21.07 22.40
CA ASP A 248 -98.57 21.72 21.32
C ASP A 248 -100.00 21.17 21.24
N ALA A 249 -100.18 19.84 21.35
CA ALA A 249 -101.49 19.21 21.41
C ALA A 249 -102.30 19.65 22.65
N THR A 250 -101.64 19.72 23.81
CA THR A 250 -102.27 20.13 25.08
C THR A 250 -102.71 21.60 25.04
N VAL A 251 -101.84 22.48 24.52
CA VAL A 251 -102.13 23.90 24.30
C VAL A 251 -103.25 24.07 23.29
N GLY A 252 -103.25 23.30 22.20
CA GLY A 252 -104.35 23.26 21.23
C GLY A 252 -105.69 22.92 21.89
N GLY A 253 -105.73 21.85 22.70
CA GLY A 253 -106.93 21.46 23.43
C GLY A 253 -107.38 22.47 24.49
N LEU A 254 -106.45 23.13 25.19
CA LEU A 254 -106.76 24.22 26.13
C LEU A 254 -107.36 25.43 25.40
N LYS A 255 -106.79 25.82 24.26
CA LYS A 255 -107.29 26.93 23.45
C LYS A 255 -108.73 26.68 22.99
N GLY A 256 -109.05 25.46 22.55
CA GLY A 256 -110.42 25.06 22.20
C GLY A 256 -111.41 25.29 23.35
N ARG A 257 -111.15 24.68 24.52
CA ARG A 257 -112.01 24.85 25.70
C ARG A 257 -112.15 26.31 26.15
N MET A 258 -111.08 27.11 26.05
CA MET A 258 -111.16 28.54 26.38
C MET A 258 -112.08 29.30 25.43
N LEU A 259 -112.06 28.99 24.13
CA LEU A 259 -112.97 29.60 23.16
C LEU A 259 -114.43 29.21 23.44
N GLU A 260 -114.71 27.94 23.70
CA GLU A 260 -116.04 27.47 24.10
C GLU A 260 -116.57 28.24 25.32
N LEU A 261 -115.77 28.33 26.39
CA LEU A 261 -116.11 29.10 27.60
C LEU A 261 -116.32 30.59 27.31
N MET A 262 -115.54 31.18 26.39
CA MET A 262 -115.70 32.57 26.00
C MET A 262 -117.03 32.82 25.29
N TYR A 263 -117.40 31.98 24.31
CA TYR A 263 -118.68 32.08 23.61
C TYR A 263 -119.87 31.82 24.55
N GLN A 264 -119.73 30.91 25.51
CA GLN A 264 -120.75 30.64 26.53
C GLN A 264 -120.92 31.83 27.50
N SER A 265 -119.83 32.29 28.12
CA SER A 265 -119.86 33.37 29.13
C SER A 265 -120.25 34.73 28.54
N LYS A 266 -119.89 34.98 27.28
CA LYS A 266 -120.21 36.22 26.56
C LYS A 266 -121.28 36.02 25.48
N ALA A 267 -122.18 35.05 25.66
CA ALA A 267 -123.23 34.74 24.68
C ALA A 267 -124.07 35.98 24.31
N VAL A 268 -124.33 36.88 25.26
CA VAL A 268 -125.05 38.13 24.99
C VAL A 268 -124.26 39.06 24.06
N ALA A 269 -122.94 39.12 24.20
CA ALA A 269 -122.08 39.96 23.36
C ALA A 269 -121.99 39.41 21.93
N TYR A 270 -121.85 38.09 21.80
CA TYR A 270 -121.69 37.40 20.52
C TYR A 270 -123.01 37.25 19.74
N PHE A 271 -124.08 36.82 20.40
CA PHE A 271 -125.36 36.51 19.75
C PHE A 271 -126.41 37.61 19.94
N GLY A 272 -126.19 38.61 20.80
CA GLY A 272 -127.10 39.75 21.00
C GLY A 272 -127.37 40.61 19.75
N PRO A 273 -126.41 40.77 18.81
CA PRO A 273 -126.68 41.37 17.50
C PRO A 273 -127.71 40.58 16.68
N LEU A 274 -127.74 39.25 16.82
CA LEU A 274 -128.60 38.35 16.05
C LEU A 274 -129.96 38.12 16.72
N LEU A 275 -129.96 37.98 18.04
CA LEU A 275 -131.12 37.61 18.84
C LEU A 275 -131.47 38.70 19.86
N ARG A 276 -132.76 38.87 20.13
CA ARG A 276 -133.29 39.58 21.29
C ARG A 276 -133.39 38.60 22.46
N ARG A 277 -132.86 39.03 23.62
CA ARG A 277 -132.76 38.23 24.85
C ARG A 277 -132.10 36.85 24.62
N PRO A 278 -130.89 36.80 24.05
CA PRO A 278 -130.19 35.53 23.88
C PRO A 278 -129.96 34.86 25.23
N ARG A 279 -130.22 33.56 25.31
CA ARG A 279 -129.98 32.73 26.50
C ARG A 279 -129.19 31.50 26.09
N VAL A 280 -128.15 31.19 26.84
CA VAL A 280 -127.52 29.86 26.74
C VAL A 280 -128.51 28.85 27.29
N VAL A 281 -128.80 27.84 26.49
CA VAL A 281 -129.71 26.75 26.85
C VAL A 281 -128.87 25.61 27.41
N ASP A 282 -129.25 25.14 28.59
CA ASP A 282 -128.71 23.91 29.13
C ASP A 282 -129.37 22.72 28.41
N LEU A 283 -128.58 21.92 27.72
CA LEU A 283 -129.05 20.72 27.02
C LEU A 283 -129.69 19.71 27.98
N SER A 284 -129.34 19.74 29.28
CA SER A 284 -129.97 18.88 30.30
C SER A 284 -131.49 19.08 30.37
N ALA A 285 -131.97 20.29 30.08
CA ALA A 285 -133.39 20.62 30.07
C ALA A 285 -134.13 20.02 28.87
N LEU A 286 -133.41 19.59 27.83
CA LEU A 286 -133.97 19.06 26.59
C LEU A 286 -133.84 17.53 26.48
N LEU A 287 -133.19 16.84 27.43
CA LEU A 287 -132.87 15.41 27.33
C LEU A 287 -134.08 14.54 27.04
N GLU A 288 -135.14 14.66 27.84
CA GLU A 288 -136.37 13.85 27.66
C GLU A 288 -136.99 14.01 26.28
N VAL A 289 -136.94 15.24 25.73
CA VAL A 289 -137.49 15.55 24.40
C VAL A 289 -136.59 14.98 23.30
N LEU A 290 -135.28 15.08 23.46
CA LEU A 290 -134.31 14.58 22.49
C LEU A 290 -134.30 13.04 22.46
N GLU A 291 -134.34 12.37 23.60
CA GLU A 291 -134.40 10.90 23.70
C GLU A 291 -135.68 10.32 23.07
N ALA A 292 -136.79 11.06 23.12
CA ALA A 292 -138.03 10.63 22.50
C ALA A 292 -138.01 10.67 20.96
N HIS A 293 -137.10 11.44 20.35
CA HIS A 293 -137.10 11.70 18.90
C HIS A 293 -135.83 11.26 18.16
N LEU A 294 -134.76 10.94 18.88
CA LEU A 294 -133.45 10.63 18.32
C LEU A 294 -132.99 9.23 18.72
N SER A 295 -132.20 8.58 17.86
CA SER A 295 -131.54 7.33 18.22
C SER A 295 -130.47 7.57 19.30
N PRO A 296 -130.00 6.55 20.03
CA PRO A 296 -128.93 6.72 21.03
C PRO A 296 -127.65 7.34 20.46
N GLU A 297 -127.29 7.01 19.21
CA GLU A 297 -126.12 7.58 18.53
C GLU A 297 -126.35 9.03 18.12
N GLU A 298 -127.52 9.34 17.55
CA GLU A 298 -127.91 10.70 17.18
C GLU A 298 -128.03 11.61 18.40
N PHE A 299 -128.57 11.08 19.49
CA PHE A 299 -128.68 11.76 20.78
C PHE A 299 -127.29 12.10 21.33
N HIS A 300 -126.37 11.13 21.35
CA HIS A 300 -124.99 11.38 21.81
C HIS A 300 -124.28 12.44 20.95
N ASP A 301 -124.51 12.44 19.64
CA ASP A 301 -123.93 13.46 18.76
C ASP A 301 -124.49 14.86 19.01
N VAL A 302 -125.78 15.00 19.31
CA VAL A 302 -126.37 16.31 19.73
C VAL A 302 -125.82 16.77 21.07
N LEU A 303 -125.59 15.86 22.02
CA LEU A 303 -125.01 16.19 23.33
C LEU A 303 -123.57 16.74 23.22
N GLN A 304 -122.87 16.46 22.13
CA GLN A 304 -121.54 16.98 21.85
C GLN A 304 -121.57 18.38 21.23
N LEU A 305 -122.74 19.00 21.05
CA LEU A 305 -122.86 20.37 20.57
C LEU A 305 -122.22 21.34 21.59
N ASP A 306 -121.34 22.20 21.10
CA ASP A 306 -120.52 23.06 21.97
C ASP A 306 -121.37 24.12 22.69
N LEU A 307 -122.35 24.70 21.99
CA LEU A 307 -123.22 25.71 22.56
C LEU A 307 -124.59 25.75 21.89
N LEU A 308 -125.64 25.73 22.70
CA LEU A 308 -127.02 25.98 22.26
C LEU A 308 -127.50 27.33 22.80
N VAL A 309 -127.95 28.23 21.92
CA VAL A 309 -128.44 29.57 22.31
C VAL A 309 -129.86 29.79 21.83
N SER A 310 -130.80 30.08 22.72
CA SER A 310 -132.17 30.47 22.34
C SER A 310 -132.35 31.98 22.31
N GLY A 311 -133.27 32.45 21.47
CA GLY A 311 -133.72 33.83 21.48
C GLY A 311 -134.62 34.15 20.31
N ARG A 312 -135.14 35.38 20.25
CA ARG A 312 -136.00 35.80 19.13
C ARG A 312 -135.17 36.54 18.08
N PRO A 313 -135.31 36.24 16.78
CA PRO A 313 -134.59 36.96 15.73
C PRO A 313 -134.77 38.48 15.85
N ARG A 314 -133.68 39.24 15.95
CA ARG A 314 -133.75 40.67 16.29
C ARG A 314 -134.39 41.53 15.19
N LEU A 315 -134.15 41.16 13.94
CA LEU A 315 -134.64 41.84 12.74
C LEU A 315 -136.04 41.38 12.30
N GLN A 316 -136.59 40.33 12.92
CA GLN A 316 -137.95 39.83 12.67
C GLN A 316 -138.65 39.57 14.02
N PRO A 317 -139.16 40.62 14.70
CA PRO A 317 -139.71 40.49 16.06
C PRO A 317 -140.96 39.61 16.15
N GLU A 318 -141.68 39.48 15.04
CA GLU A 318 -142.87 38.62 14.87
C GLU A 318 -142.51 37.14 14.70
N ALA A 319 -141.23 36.83 14.43
CA ALA A 319 -140.77 35.46 14.28
C ALA A 319 -140.72 34.75 15.65
N PRO A 320 -141.03 33.44 15.68
CA PRO A 320 -140.97 32.66 16.91
C PRO A 320 -139.54 32.57 17.46
N GLU A 321 -139.42 32.10 18.71
CA GLU A 321 -138.12 31.79 19.30
C GLU A 321 -137.39 30.71 18.49
N VAL A 322 -136.12 30.95 18.22
CA VAL A 322 -135.19 30.06 17.51
C VAL A 322 -134.05 29.64 18.43
N PHE A 323 -133.47 28.50 18.13
CA PHE A 323 -132.28 27.96 18.76
C PHE A 323 -131.12 28.06 17.78
N LEU A 324 -129.94 28.46 18.25
CA LEU A 324 -128.70 28.42 17.49
C LEU A 324 -127.91 27.24 18.01
N ALA A 325 -127.69 26.25 17.15
CA ALA A 325 -126.76 25.18 17.46
C ALA A 325 -125.40 25.58 16.92
N VAL A 326 -124.50 25.89 17.86
CA VAL A 326 -123.20 26.51 17.59
C VAL A 326 -122.09 25.49 17.79
N GLU A 327 -121.32 25.23 16.75
CA GLU A 327 -120.00 24.58 16.85
C GLU A 327 -118.93 25.65 17.00
N ILE A 328 -117.98 25.45 17.90
CA ILE A 328 -116.95 26.42 18.27
C ILE A 328 -115.58 25.84 17.99
N SER A 329 -114.78 26.53 17.18
CA SER A 329 -113.41 26.13 16.86
C SER A 329 -112.47 27.32 16.82
N SER A 330 -111.19 27.09 17.16
CA SER A 330 -110.16 28.13 16.98
C SER A 330 -109.89 28.45 15.51
N VAL A 331 -110.06 27.45 14.65
CA VAL A 331 -110.01 27.57 13.20
C VAL A 331 -111.15 26.74 12.65
N ILE A 332 -112.19 27.41 12.17
CA ILE A 332 -113.38 26.77 11.60
C ILE A 332 -112.97 26.07 10.30
N ASP A 333 -113.11 24.76 10.24
CA ASP A 333 -112.89 23.94 9.04
C ASP A 333 -114.21 23.39 8.46
N GLU A 334 -114.16 22.66 7.34
CA GLU A 334 -115.37 22.10 6.71
C GLU A 334 -116.14 21.16 7.67
N ARG A 335 -115.41 20.45 8.54
CA ARG A 335 -116.00 19.50 9.49
C ARG A 335 -116.79 20.23 10.57
N ASP A 336 -116.32 21.39 11.03
CA ASP A 336 -117.05 22.22 11.98
C ASP A 336 -118.41 22.64 11.39
N VAL A 337 -118.46 22.97 10.11
CA VAL A 337 -119.70 23.30 9.38
C VAL A 337 -120.61 22.09 9.25
N GLU A 338 -120.08 20.94 8.85
CA GLU A 338 -120.82 19.68 8.77
C GLU A 338 -121.41 19.26 10.12
N ARG A 339 -120.65 19.43 11.23
CA ARG A 339 -121.14 19.13 12.59
C ARG A 339 -122.29 20.06 12.96
N ALA A 340 -122.15 21.37 12.72
CA ALA A 340 -123.20 22.34 13.03
C ALA A 340 -124.49 22.04 12.27
N LEU A 341 -124.37 21.70 10.98
CA LEU A 341 -125.49 21.30 10.13
C LEU A 341 -126.18 20.04 10.64
N ARG A 342 -125.40 18.98 10.85
CA ARG A 342 -125.91 17.67 11.27
C ARG A 342 -126.64 17.79 12.60
N ARG A 343 -126.02 18.42 13.61
CA ARG A 343 -126.61 18.58 14.95
C ARG A 343 -127.83 19.49 14.94
N SER A 344 -127.83 20.54 14.12
CA SER A 344 -129.02 21.39 13.92
C SER A 344 -130.18 20.63 13.30
N ALA A 345 -129.92 19.77 12.31
CA ALA A 345 -130.93 18.94 11.68
C ALA A 345 -131.55 17.94 12.67
N LEU A 346 -130.74 17.36 13.57
CA LEU A 346 -131.22 16.48 14.63
C LEU A 346 -132.10 17.24 15.65
N LEU A 347 -131.66 18.41 16.11
CA LEU A 347 -132.47 19.27 17.00
C LEU A 347 -133.80 19.67 16.34
N ARG A 348 -133.80 19.91 15.02
CA ARG A 348 -135.02 20.15 14.25
C ARG A 348 -135.95 18.95 14.19
N ARG A 349 -135.42 17.74 14.00
CA ARG A 349 -136.20 16.50 14.07
C ARG A 349 -136.87 16.29 15.43
N ALA A 350 -136.25 16.79 16.51
CA ALA A 350 -136.83 16.79 17.85
C ALA A 350 -137.79 17.97 18.12
N GLY A 351 -138.12 18.77 17.10
CA GLY A 351 -139.12 19.84 17.17
C GLY A 351 -138.58 21.23 17.53
N PHE A 352 -137.26 21.40 17.67
CA PHE A 352 -136.66 22.71 17.95
C PHE A 352 -136.33 23.45 16.66
N ARG A 353 -136.83 24.67 16.51
CA ARG A 353 -136.48 25.56 15.39
C ARG A 353 -135.01 25.99 15.51
N THR A 354 -134.13 25.21 14.91
CA THR A 354 -132.68 25.36 15.09
C THR A 354 -132.01 25.89 13.83
N ILE A 355 -131.10 26.83 14.00
CA ILE A 355 -130.26 27.41 12.96
C ILE A 355 -128.82 26.93 13.21
N PRO A 356 -128.16 26.33 12.20
CA PRO A 356 -126.76 25.94 12.32
C PRO A 356 -125.87 27.17 12.33
N VAL A 357 -124.95 27.20 13.29
CA VAL A 357 -123.96 28.26 13.44
C VAL A 357 -122.59 27.62 13.66
N VAL A 358 -121.57 28.15 13.01
CA VAL A 358 -120.17 27.89 13.36
C VAL A 358 -119.56 29.16 13.93
N ALA A 359 -118.74 29.03 14.96
CA ALA A 359 -118.14 30.16 15.65
C ALA A 359 -116.64 29.94 15.90
N GLY A 360 -115.84 31.00 15.78
CA GLY A 360 -114.40 30.85 15.89
C GLY A 360 -113.60 32.13 15.67
N GLU A 361 -112.27 32.02 15.71
CA GLU A 361 -111.38 33.18 15.46
C GLU A 361 -111.16 33.40 13.96
N ARG A 362 -111.03 32.30 13.21
CA ARG A 362 -110.76 32.31 11.76
C ARG A 362 -111.51 31.14 11.11
N ALA A 363 -111.84 31.27 9.83
CA ALA A 363 -112.38 30.19 9.01
C ALA A 363 -111.40 29.83 7.89
N THR A 364 -111.35 28.55 7.51
CA THR A 364 -110.69 28.13 6.27
C THR A 364 -111.55 28.52 5.07
N LEU A 365 -110.93 28.65 3.89
CA LEU A 365 -111.67 28.94 2.65
C LEU A 365 -112.74 27.88 2.36
N GLY A 366 -112.44 26.60 2.60
CA GLY A 366 -113.43 25.54 2.39
C GLY A 366 -114.58 25.59 3.40
N ALA A 367 -114.33 25.97 4.65
CA ALA A 367 -115.41 26.19 5.62
C ALA A 367 -116.35 27.33 5.21
N GLU A 368 -115.80 28.43 4.66
CA GLU A 368 -116.60 29.55 4.16
C GLU A 368 -117.49 29.15 2.98
N ASP A 369 -116.95 28.34 2.05
CA ASP A 369 -117.68 27.84 0.90
C ASP A 369 -118.78 26.84 1.31
N GLU A 370 -118.48 25.90 2.22
CA GLU A 370 -119.42 24.92 2.76
C GLU A 370 -120.56 25.61 3.52
N ALA A 371 -120.23 26.59 4.37
CA ALA A 371 -121.22 27.36 5.13
C ALA A 371 -122.13 28.17 4.19
N ARG A 372 -121.59 28.71 3.10
CA ARG A 372 -122.37 29.43 2.09
C ARG A 372 -123.31 28.49 1.33
N ALA A 373 -122.83 27.31 0.93
CA ALA A 373 -123.61 26.32 0.20
C ALA A 373 -124.83 25.81 1.00
N HIS A 374 -124.67 25.64 2.31
CA HIS A 374 -125.69 25.07 3.19
C HIS A 374 -126.39 26.09 4.10
N HIS A 375 -126.15 27.39 3.85
CA HIS A 375 -126.75 28.50 4.60
C HIS A 375 -126.54 28.37 6.12
N VAL A 376 -125.30 28.09 6.53
CA VAL A 376 -124.85 28.07 7.92
C VAL A 376 -124.37 29.45 8.30
N ALA A 377 -124.81 29.97 9.45
CA ALA A 377 -124.31 31.25 9.92
C ALA A 377 -122.88 31.10 10.44
N VAL A 378 -122.00 32.02 10.09
CA VAL A 378 -120.59 32.01 10.54
C VAL A 378 -120.38 33.19 11.47
N LEU A 379 -120.04 32.92 12.73
CA LEU A 379 -119.68 33.92 13.74
C LEU A 379 -118.16 33.91 13.93
N GLN A 380 -117.47 34.75 13.18
CA GLN A 380 -116.02 34.83 13.21
C GLN A 380 -115.56 36.13 13.88
N ASP A 381 -114.77 35.99 14.95
CA ASP A 381 -114.21 37.12 15.71
C ASP A 381 -115.26 38.20 16.07
N GLY A 382 -116.43 37.75 16.52
CA GLY A 382 -117.54 38.63 16.89
C GLY A 382 -118.30 39.26 15.72
N ARG A 383 -117.92 38.99 14.47
CA ARG A 383 -118.64 39.38 13.26
C ARG A 383 -119.45 38.21 12.72
N VAL A 384 -120.63 38.52 12.20
CA VAL A 384 -121.54 37.49 11.70
C VAL A 384 -121.67 37.60 10.19
N PHE A 385 -121.51 36.46 9.52
CA PHE A 385 -121.68 36.27 8.10
C PHE A 385 -122.82 35.26 7.86
N LEU A 386 -123.46 35.36 6.70
CA LEU A 386 -124.53 34.45 6.24
C LEU A 386 -125.77 34.37 7.14
N TRP A 387 -125.94 35.31 8.10
CA TRP A 387 -127.05 35.26 9.05
C TRP A 387 -128.42 35.44 8.38
N ALA A 388 -128.53 36.33 7.39
CA ALA A 388 -129.82 36.59 6.76
C ALA A 388 -130.28 35.37 5.94
N GLU A 389 -129.33 34.76 5.24
CA GLU A 389 -129.48 33.53 4.46
C GLU A 389 -129.84 32.35 5.38
N ALA A 390 -129.10 32.17 6.47
CA ALA A 390 -129.36 31.13 7.46
C ALA A 390 -130.71 31.31 8.15
N LEU A 391 -131.06 32.54 8.56
CA LEU A 391 -132.35 32.82 9.19
C LEU A 391 -133.51 32.52 8.23
N HIS A 392 -133.39 32.87 6.95
CA HIS A 392 -134.43 32.59 5.96
C HIS A 392 -134.57 31.09 5.67
N ALA A 393 -133.44 30.39 5.51
CA ALA A 393 -133.43 28.96 5.25
C ALA A 393 -133.97 28.15 6.45
N TRP A 394 -133.67 28.58 7.68
CA TRP A 394 -133.83 27.76 8.88
C TRP A 394 -134.77 28.34 9.95
N ALA A 395 -135.43 29.49 9.78
CA ALA A 395 -136.45 29.95 10.76
C ALA A 395 -137.89 29.66 10.33
N THR A 396 -138.11 29.46 9.02
CA THR A 396 -139.44 29.41 8.40
C THR A 396 -139.96 28.00 8.08
N SER A 397 -139.13 26.96 8.31
CA SER A 397 -139.42 25.56 7.98
C SER A 397 -139.45 24.66 9.21
#